data_AF-A0A377BB25-F1
#
_entry.id   AF-A0A377BB25-F1
#
_cell.length_a   1.000
_cell.length_b   1.000
_cell.length_c   1.000
_cell.angle_alpha   90.00
_cell.angle_beta   90.00
_cell.angle_gamma   90.00
#
_symmetry.space_group_name_H-M   'P 1'
#
loop_
_entity.id
_entity.type
_entity.pdbx_description
1 polymer ?
#
loop_
_entity_poly.entity_id
_entity_poly.type
_entity_poly.pdbx_seq_one_letter_code
_entity_poly.pdbx_strand_id
1 'polypeptide(L)'
;MVFYTNLGSRKAHQIEIIRALACCSRWHTLERQVMVIGKAERLSTLEVMKYFHSRPRDSQIGAWFRSSPVAFLPAVSLKVNSWS
;
A
#
# COMPACT_ATOMS: atom_id res chain seq x y z
N MET A 1 2.76 1.02 9.35
CA MET A 1 3.44 0.81 8.05
C MET A 1 2.52 1.35 6.96
N VAL A 2 2.99 2.03 5.93
CA VAL A 2 2.11 2.61 4.90
C VAL A 2 2.42 1.98 3.55
N PHE A 3 1.38 1.55 2.84
CA PHE A 3 1.51 0.95 1.51
C PHE A 3 0.61 1.68 0.50
N TYR A 4 1.13 1.85 -0.70
CA TYR A 4 0.44 2.48 -1.82
C TYR A 4 0.15 1.43 -2.87
N THR A 5 -1.12 1.27 -3.27
CA THR A 5 -1.55 0.32 -4.30
C THR A 5 -2.67 0.90 -5.14
N ASN A 6 -2.85 0.36 -6.35
CA ASN A 6 -3.98 0.69 -7.22
C ASN A 6 -5.27 0.04 -6.69
N LEU A 7 -6.35 0.82 -6.59
CA LEU A 7 -7.68 0.35 -6.17
C LEU A 7 -8.35 -0.63 -7.14
N GLY A 8 -8.09 -0.49 -8.45
CA GLY A 8 -8.64 -1.41 -9.45
C GLY A 8 -8.03 -2.82 -9.39
N SER A 9 -7.05 -3.04 -8.51
CA SER A 9 -6.42 -4.35 -8.39
C SER A 9 -7.20 -5.28 -7.48
N ARG A 10 -7.14 -6.59 -7.79
CA ARG A 10 -7.78 -7.65 -7.01
C ARG A 10 -7.47 -7.56 -5.51
N LYS A 11 -6.23 -7.21 -5.14
CA LYS A 11 -5.83 -7.09 -3.73
C LYS A 11 -6.54 -5.92 -3.03
N ALA A 12 -6.76 -4.80 -3.71
CA ALA A 12 -7.43 -3.66 -3.12
C ALA A 12 -8.91 -3.98 -2.84
N HIS A 13 -9.58 -4.63 -3.78
CA HIS A 13 -10.95 -5.10 -3.58
C HIS A 13 -11.08 -6.10 -2.42
N GLN A 14 -10.10 -7.00 -2.26
CA GLN A 14 -10.06 -7.92 -1.11
C GLN A 14 -9.81 -7.18 0.22
N ILE A 15 -8.94 -6.17 0.22
CA ILE A 15 -8.66 -5.34 1.39
C ILE A 15 -9.90 -4.55 1.81
N GLU A 16 -10.71 -4.06 0.86
CA GLU A 16 -11.94 -3.33 1.17
C GLU A 16 -12.99 -4.19 1.88
N ILE A 17 -13.11 -5.46 1.48
CA ILE A 17 -14.08 -6.39 2.05
C ILE A 17 -13.59 -6.94 3.40
N ILE A 18 -12.38 -7.52 3.41
CA ILE A 18 -11.89 -8.32 4.53
C ILE A 18 -11.19 -7.44 5.57
N ARG A 19 -10.58 -6.32 5.14
CA ARG A 19 -9.74 -5.43 5.96
C ARG A 19 -8.60 -6.11 6.72
N ALA A 20 -8.29 -7.37 6.43
CA ALA A 20 -7.18 -8.11 7.00
C ALA A 20 -6.01 -8.14 6.02
N LEU A 21 -4.81 -7.91 6.53
CA LEU A 21 -3.58 -7.94 5.76
C LEU A 21 -2.48 -8.65 6.51
N ALA A 22 -1.65 -9.36 5.74
CA ALA A 22 -0.38 -9.91 6.18
C ALA A 22 0.70 -9.47 5.20
N CYS A 23 1.83 -8.99 5.71
CA CYS A 23 3.02 -8.68 4.92
C CYS A 23 4.21 -9.43 5.53
N CYS A 24 4.97 -10.13 4.67
CA CYS A 24 6.18 -10.83 5.07
C CYS A 24 7.38 -10.17 4.40
N SER A 25 8.31 -9.65 5.18
CA SER A 25 9.61 -9.20 4.70
C SER A 25 10.64 -10.28 5.01
N ARG A 26 11.29 -10.82 3.97
CA ARG A 26 12.38 -11.79 4.12
C ARG A 26 13.70 -11.05 4.03
N TRP A 27 14.47 -11.09 5.11
CA TRP A 27 15.80 -10.51 5.19
C TRP A 27 16.82 -11.61 4.92
N HIS A 28 17.06 -11.88 3.64
CA HIS A 28 17.91 -12.99 3.19
C HIS A 28 19.30 -12.97 3.84
N THR A 29 19.93 -11.79 3.93
CA THR A 29 21.27 -11.62 4.53
C THR A 29 21.31 -11.97 6.02
N LEU A 30 20.18 -11.85 6.72
CA LEU A 30 20.08 -12.10 8.15
C LEU A 30 19.38 -13.42 8.47
N GLU A 31 19.02 -14.19 7.43
CA GLU A 31 18.22 -15.42 7.52
C GLU A 31 16.96 -15.26 8.39
N ARG A 32 16.37 -14.06 8.37
CA ARG A 32 15.21 -13.69 9.20
C ARG A 32 14.01 -13.40 8.33
N GLN A 33 12.84 -13.65 8.90
CA GLN A 33 11.56 -13.29 8.30
C GLN A 33 10.74 -12.51 9.32
N VAL A 34 10.32 -11.30 8.94
CA VAL A 34 9.43 -10.48 9.75
C VAL A 34 8.05 -10.54 9.14
N MET A 35 7.07 -11.04 9.89
CA MET A 35 5.68 -11.08 9.49
C MET A 35 4.87 -10.03 10.25
N VAL A 36 4.08 -9.29 9.50
CA VAL A 36 3.30 -8.16 9.98
C VAL A 36 1.84 -8.43 9.65
N ILE A 37 1.01 -8.68 10.66
CA ILE A 37 -0.42 -8.96 10.52
C ILE A 37 -1.21 -7.83 11.16
N GLY A 38 -2.23 -7.33 10.46
CA GLY A 38 -3.01 -6.22 10.96
C GLY A 38 -4.25 -5.90 10.15
N LYS A 39 -4.91 -4.81 10.54
CA LYS A 39 -6.06 -4.28 9.83
C LYS A 39 -5.65 -3.14 8.90
N ALA A 40 -6.34 -3.07 7.77
CA ALA A 40 -6.15 -2.07 6.74
C ALA A 40 -7.09 -0.88 6.97
N GLU A 41 -6.56 0.34 6.95
CA GLU A 41 -7.33 1.60 7.02
C GLU A 41 -7.00 2.48 5.80
N ARG A 42 -7.95 3.28 5.31
CA ARG A 42 -7.67 4.20 4.19
C ARG A 42 -7.01 5.48 4.71
N LEU A 43 -5.97 5.95 4.02
CA LEU A 43 -5.41 7.29 4.22
C LEU A 43 -6.29 8.35 3.56
N SER A 44 -6.15 9.58 4.03
CA SER A 44 -6.82 10.71 3.42
C SER A 44 -6.28 10.97 2.01
N THR A 45 -7.14 11.38 1.07
CA THR A 45 -6.74 11.70 -0.31
C THR A 45 -5.60 12.72 -0.37
N LEU A 46 -5.56 13.66 0.59
CA LEU A 46 -4.54 14.70 0.67
C LEU A 46 -3.14 14.12 0.95
N GLU A 47 -3.02 13.18 1.89
CA GLU A 47 -1.74 12.51 2.19
C GLU A 47 -1.26 11.67 1.01
N VAL A 48 -2.18 11.04 0.30
CA VAL A 48 -1.89 10.21 -0.88
C VAL A 48 -1.38 11.05 -2.03
N MET A 49 -2.03 12.18 -2.30
CA MET A 49 -1.59 13.14 -3.31
C MET A 49 -0.20 13.69 -3.01
N LYS A 50 0.05 14.06 -1.74
CA LYS A 50 1.36 14.54 -1.30
C LYS A 50 2.46 13.51 -1.56
N TYR A 51 2.20 12.24 -1.23
CA TYR A 51 3.13 11.15 -1.54
C TYR A 51 3.29 10.95 -3.06
N PHE A 52 2.19 10.95 -3.83
CA PHE A 52 2.24 10.72 -5.27
C PHE A 52 3.12 11.76 -5.98
N HIS A 53 2.99 13.04 -5.61
CA HIS A 53 3.79 14.14 -6.15
C HIS A 53 5.26 14.08 -5.73
N SER A 54 5.59 13.50 -4.57
CA SER A 54 6.99 13.30 -4.15
C SER A 54 7.73 12.21 -4.94
N ARG A 55 7.03 11.38 -5.72
CA ARG A 55 7.69 10.30 -6.47
C ARG A 55 8.43 10.82 -7.71
N PRO A 56 9.52 10.16 -8.16
CA PRO A 56 10.18 10.49 -9.42
C PRO A 56 9.21 10.49 -10.61
N ARG A 57 9.44 11.38 -11.58
CA ARG A 57 8.52 11.60 -12.71
C ARG A 57 8.23 10.31 -13.50
N ASP A 58 9.24 9.47 -13.72
CA ASP A 58 9.08 8.20 -14.43
C ASP A 58 8.15 7.22 -13.68
N SER A 59 8.22 7.23 -12.35
CA SER A 59 7.30 6.44 -11.53
C SER A 59 5.87 6.97 -11.62
N GLN A 60 5.67 8.30 -11.68
CA GLN A 60 4.36 8.91 -11.87
C GLN A 60 3.73 8.51 -13.22
N ILE A 61 4.53 8.58 -14.29
CA ILE A 61 4.10 8.19 -15.65
C ILE A 61 3.75 6.70 -15.70
N GLY A 62 4.58 5.82 -15.14
CA GLY A 62 4.28 4.38 -15.10
C GLY A 62 3.00 4.04 -14.32
N ALA A 63 2.68 4.81 -13.28
CA ALA A 63 1.42 4.66 -12.56
C ALA A 63 0.21 5.14 -13.38
N TRP A 64 0.35 6.23 -14.14
CA TRP A 64 -0.67 6.75 -15.05
C TRP A 64 -1.03 5.77 -16.17
N PHE A 65 -0.04 5.12 -16.79
CA PHE A 65 -0.31 4.15 -17.86
C PHE A 65 -1.01 2.88 -17.38
N ARG A 66 -0.75 2.47 -16.13
CA ARG A 66 -1.34 1.26 -15.54
C ARG A 66 -2.71 1.50 -14.89
N SER A 67 -3.06 2.76 -14.63
CA SER A 67 -4.25 3.15 -13.89
C SER A 67 -4.48 4.65 -14.07
N SER A 68 -5.71 5.07 -14.37
CA SER A 68 -6.09 6.48 -14.36
C SER A 68 -5.62 7.15 -13.06
N PRO A 69 -5.03 8.36 -13.09
CA PRO A 69 -4.46 9.04 -11.93
C PRO A 69 -5.37 9.06 -10.71
N VAL A 70 -6.68 9.15 -10.94
CA VAL A 70 -7.73 9.19 -9.91
C VAL A 70 -7.88 7.84 -9.17
N ALA A 71 -7.57 6.72 -9.82
CA ALA A 71 -7.64 5.37 -9.24
C ALA A 71 -6.46 5.05 -8.30
N PHE A 72 -5.43 5.91 -8.26
CA PHE A 72 -4.30 5.78 -7.34
C PHE A 72 -4.54 6.50 -6.00
N LEU A 73 -5.63 7.26 -5.86
CA LEU A 73 -5.83 8.24 -4.80
C LEU A 73 -6.48 7.78 -3.47
N PRO A 74 -6.43 6.49 -3.15
CA PRO A 74 -6.42 6.11 -1.74
C PRO A 74 -5.32 5.09 -1.46
N ALA A 75 -4.29 5.56 -0.77
CA ALA A 75 -3.35 4.69 -0.10
C ALA A 75 -4.03 4.07 1.11
N VAL A 76 -3.56 2.87 1.47
CA VAL A 76 -4.03 2.18 2.67
C VAL A 76 -2.97 2.41 3.75
N SER A 77 -3.34 3.12 4.82
CA SER A 77 -2.56 3.17 6.06
C SER A 77 -2.70 1.84 6.78
N LEU A 78 -1.60 1.22 7.18
CA LEU A 78 -1.65 0.00 7.98
C LEU A 78 -1.22 0.31 9.40
N LYS A 79 -2.19 0.23 10.31
CA LYS A 79 -1.95 0.15 11.75
C LYS A 79 -1.83 -1.32 12.13
N VAL A 80 -0.62 -1.72 12.47
CA VAL A 80 -0.27 -3.09 12.87
C VAL A 80 -0.34 -3.12 14.38
N ASN A 81 -1.20 -3.96 14.92
CA ASN A 81 -1.52 -3.96 16.35
C ASN A 81 -0.81 -5.09 17.12
N SER A 82 -0.02 -5.93 16.46
CA SER A 82 0.76 -6.98 17.13
C SER A 82 1.98 -7.37 16.31
N TRP A 83 3.15 -7.35 16.96
CA TRP A 83 4.39 -7.95 16.47
C TRP A 83 4.47 -9.35 17.09
N SER A 84 4.46 -10.37 16.25
CA SER A 84 4.76 -11.76 16.63
C SER A 84 6.01 -12.20 15.91
#